data_AF-A0AAU0TQU1-F1
#
_entry.id   AF-A0AAU0TQU1-F1
#
_cell.length_a   1.000
_cell.length_b   1.000
_cell.length_c   1.000
_cell.angle_alpha   90.00
_cell.angle_beta   90.00
_cell.angle_gamma   90.00
#
_symmetry.space_group_name_H-M   'P 1'
#
loop_
_entity.id
_entity.type
_entity.pdbx_description
1 polymer ?
#
loop_
_entity_poly.entity_id
_entity_poly.type
_entity_poly.pdbx_seq_one_letter_code
_entity_poly.pdbx_strand_id
1 'polypeptide(L)'
;MKPTLIAAAEIDRIDTWAKYSSTMCGGCISSCCTLPVEVKIKDLIRIGVVDEFERGDPPKNIAKRLQKEGIVERYNQKLGIFTLQRMSNNDCLYLDRKSRLCTIYEQRPDTCRNHPKIGPRPGYCAYVPKTPERKPVDNTLYIF
;
A
#
# COMPACT_ATOMS: atom_id res chain seq x y z
N MET A 1 -8.06 -9.28 -26.95
CA MET A 1 -8.62 -8.17 -26.14
C MET A 1 -7.81 -6.91 -26.42
N LYS A 2 -8.45 -5.79 -26.79
CA LYS A 2 -7.76 -4.49 -26.82
C LYS A 2 -7.32 -4.16 -25.38
N PRO A 3 -6.07 -3.76 -25.14
CA PRO A 3 -5.67 -3.29 -23.82
C PRO A 3 -6.48 -2.02 -23.51
N THR A 4 -7.34 -2.08 -22.50
CA THR A 4 -8.01 -0.89 -21.98
C THR A 4 -6.93 -0.01 -21.37
N LEU A 5 -6.66 1.13 -21.99
CA LEU A 5 -5.77 2.14 -21.44
C LEU A 5 -6.47 2.76 -20.22
N ILE A 6 -5.99 2.41 -19.03
CA ILE A 6 -6.44 2.99 -17.77
C ILE A 6 -5.52 4.16 -17.46
N ALA A 7 -6.09 5.36 -17.32
CA ALA A 7 -5.32 6.54 -16.97
C ALA A 7 -4.66 6.39 -15.58
N ALA A 8 -3.48 6.96 -15.42
CA ALA A 8 -2.83 7.03 -14.11
C ALA A 8 -3.64 7.95 -13.18
N ALA A 9 -3.92 7.46 -11.98
CA ALA A 9 -4.59 8.26 -10.95
C ALA A 9 -3.65 9.31 -10.38
N GLU A 10 -4.22 10.47 -10.04
CA GLU A 10 -3.60 11.39 -9.10
C GLU A 10 -4.04 10.98 -7.69
N ILE A 11 -3.10 10.56 -6.85
CA ILE A 11 -3.39 9.87 -5.58
C ILE A 11 -4.33 10.68 -4.69
N ASP A 12 -4.11 11.99 -4.58
CA ASP A 12 -4.89 12.89 -3.72
C ASP A 12 -6.21 13.36 -4.35
N ARG A 13 -6.43 13.12 -5.66
CA ARG A 13 -7.69 13.44 -6.35
C ARG A 13 -8.52 12.17 -6.56
N ILE A 14 -9.34 11.84 -5.56
CA ILE A 14 -10.14 10.60 -5.54
C ILE A 14 -11.06 10.43 -6.76
N ASP A 15 -11.50 11.52 -7.39
CA ASP A 15 -12.31 11.55 -8.62
C ASP A 15 -11.57 10.96 -9.84
N THR A 16 -10.24 11.03 -9.85
CA THR A 16 -9.38 10.46 -10.91
C THR A 16 -9.20 8.95 -10.80
N TRP A 17 -9.57 8.35 -9.67
CA TRP A 17 -9.39 6.93 -9.44
C TRP A 17 -10.29 6.12 -10.39
N ALA A 18 -9.75 5.05 -10.97
CA ALA A 18 -10.46 4.21 -11.91
C ALA A 18 -11.29 3.14 -11.19
N LYS A 19 -12.45 2.77 -11.75
CA LYS A 19 -13.24 1.64 -11.23
C LYS A 19 -12.39 0.38 -11.27
N TYR A 20 -12.27 -0.31 -10.14
CA TYR A 20 -11.33 -1.41 -10.00
C TYR A 20 -11.68 -2.62 -10.90
N SER A 21 -10.65 -3.20 -11.52
CA SER A 21 -10.67 -4.55 -12.09
C SER A 21 -9.44 -5.33 -11.62
N SER A 22 -9.58 -6.65 -11.44
CA SER A 22 -8.49 -7.51 -10.94
C SER A 22 -7.23 -7.48 -11.80
N THR A 23 -7.38 -7.18 -13.09
CA THR A 23 -6.27 -7.04 -14.04
C THR A 23 -5.36 -5.84 -13.79
N MET A 24 -5.80 -4.84 -13.01
CA MET A 24 -5.02 -3.63 -12.72
C MET A 24 -3.76 -3.93 -11.90
N CYS A 25 -3.86 -4.81 -10.90
CA CYS A 25 -2.79 -5.02 -9.92
C CYS A 25 -1.47 -5.48 -10.57
N GLY A 26 -1.53 -6.35 -11.59
CA GLY A 26 -0.33 -6.87 -12.25
C GLY A 26 0.50 -5.81 -12.98
N GLY A 27 -0.17 -4.78 -13.50
CA GLY A 27 0.45 -3.65 -14.22
C GLY A 27 0.65 -2.39 -13.37
N CYS A 28 0.40 -2.45 -12.06
CA CYS A 28 0.45 -1.27 -11.18
C CYS A 28 1.79 -1.15 -10.44
N ILE A 29 2.22 0.06 -10.11
CA ILE A 29 3.39 0.33 -9.24
C ILE A 29 3.11 0.07 -7.74
N SER A 30 2.02 -0.62 -7.41
CA SER A 30 1.50 -0.82 -6.05
C SER A 30 1.17 0.49 -5.34
N SER A 31 0.49 1.41 -6.04
CA SER A 31 0.07 2.70 -5.48
C SER A 31 -0.85 2.59 -4.26
N CYS A 32 -1.57 1.48 -4.08
CA CYS A 32 -2.31 1.24 -2.84
C CYS A 32 -1.39 1.17 -1.59
N CYS A 33 -0.12 0.79 -1.77
CA CYS A 33 0.89 0.80 -0.72
C CYS A 33 1.52 2.19 -0.51
N THR A 34 1.08 3.24 -1.21
CA THR A 34 1.48 4.63 -0.94
C THR A 34 0.37 5.42 -0.23
N LEU A 35 -0.79 4.80 -0.03
CA LEU A 35 -1.90 5.36 0.72
C LEU A 35 -1.66 5.19 2.24
N PRO A 36 -2.20 6.07 3.09
CA PRO A 36 -2.22 5.83 4.53
C PRO A 36 -2.89 4.49 4.86
N VAL A 37 -2.17 3.60 5.55
CA VAL A 37 -2.70 2.29 5.94
C VAL A 37 -3.17 2.36 7.40
N GLU A 38 -4.47 2.56 7.56
CA GLU A 38 -5.13 2.52 8.87
C GLU A 38 -5.33 1.06 9.32
N VAL A 39 -4.98 0.74 10.55
CA VAL A 39 -5.00 -0.62 11.10
C VAL A 39 -5.53 -0.63 12.53
N LYS A 40 -6.08 -1.77 12.95
CA LYS A 40 -6.50 -2.01 14.34
C LYS A 40 -5.50 -2.91 15.05
N ILE A 41 -5.63 -3.07 16.38
CA ILE A 41 -4.74 -3.91 17.18
C ILE A 41 -4.62 -5.35 16.64
N LYS A 42 -5.73 -5.93 16.17
CA LYS A 42 -5.74 -7.27 15.54
C LYS A 42 -4.85 -7.37 14.31
N ASP A 43 -4.71 -6.28 13.56
CA ASP A 43 -3.87 -6.23 12.38
C ASP A 43 -2.40 -6.11 12.77
N LEU A 44 -2.10 -5.32 13.81
CA LEU A 44 -0.76 -5.20 14.37
C LEU A 44 -0.25 -6.54 14.92
N ILE A 45 -1.13 -7.32 15.55
CA ILE A 45 -0.83 -8.69 15.98
C ILE A 45 -0.58 -9.59 14.77
N ARG A 46 -1.46 -9.49 13.76
CA ARG A 46 -1.36 -10.30 12.54
C ARG A 46 -0.05 -10.10 11.77
N ILE A 47 0.45 -8.86 11.72
CA ILE A 47 1.72 -8.54 11.07
C ILE A 47 2.94 -8.76 11.98
N GLY A 48 2.71 -9.22 13.22
CA GLY A 48 3.75 -9.64 14.16
C GLY A 48 4.49 -8.51 14.88
N VAL A 49 3.93 -7.29 14.94
CA VAL A 49 4.56 -6.15 15.64
C VAL A 49 3.99 -5.89 17.04
N VAL A 50 2.90 -6.59 17.37
CA VAL A 50 2.26 -6.59 18.69
C VAL A 50 2.00 -8.04 19.07
N ASP A 51 2.27 -8.39 20.32
CA ASP A 51 1.96 -9.72 20.84
C ASP A 51 0.46 -9.83 21.21
N GLU A 52 -0.10 -11.05 21.15
CA GLU A 52 -1.46 -11.32 21.60
C GLU A 52 -1.68 -10.94 23.08
N PHE A 53 -0.67 -11.11 23.94
CA PHE A 53 -0.72 -10.73 25.36
C PHE A 53 -0.81 -9.22 25.57
N GLU A 54 -0.25 -8.40 24.66
CA GLU A 54 -0.34 -6.94 24.71
C GLU A 54 -1.75 -6.43 24.37
N ARG A 55 -2.69 -7.29 23.92
CA ARG A 55 -4.06 -6.88 23.58
C ARG A 55 -4.78 -6.19 24.75
N GLY A 56 -4.48 -6.58 25.98
CA GLY A 56 -5.04 -5.99 27.19
C GLY A 56 -4.44 -4.63 27.57
N ASP A 57 -3.29 -4.27 27.01
CA ASP A 57 -2.60 -3.04 27.35
C ASP A 57 -3.34 -1.81 26.79
N PRO A 58 -3.21 -0.65 27.47
CA PRO A 58 -3.75 0.60 26.94
C PRO A 58 -3.20 0.86 25.53
N PRO A 59 -4.04 0.99 24.49
CA PRO A 59 -3.58 1.13 23.10
C PRO A 59 -2.65 2.33 22.86
N LYS A 60 -2.75 3.36 23.71
CA LYS A 60 -1.87 4.53 23.70
C LYS A 60 -0.42 4.19 24.03
N ASN A 61 -0.17 3.21 24.90
CA ASN A 61 1.18 2.77 25.26
C ASN A 61 1.81 2.00 24.09
N ILE A 62 1.03 1.10 23.49
CA ILE A 62 1.41 0.36 22.27
C ILE A 62 1.73 1.35 21.14
N ALA A 63 0.87 2.36 20.93
CA ALA A 63 1.10 3.40 19.92
C ALA A 63 2.43 4.13 20.13
N LYS A 64 2.74 4.56 21.37
CA LYS A 64 4.00 5.24 21.69
C LYS A 64 5.21 4.35 21.40
N ARG A 65 5.14 3.07 21.77
CA ARG A 65 6.21 2.09 21.49
C ARG A 65 6.43 1.95 19.98
N LEU A 66 5.37 1.67 19.23
CA LEU A 66 5.44 1.48 17.77
C LEU A 66 5.84 2.74 17.01
N GLN A 67 5.51 3.93 17.53
CA GLN A 67 5.99 5.21 16.99
C GLN A 67 7.49 5.37 17.18
N LYS A 68 8.03 4.99 18.36
CA LYS A 68 9.47 5.01 18.61
C LYS A 68 10.24 4.00 17.74
N GLU A 69 9.62 2.87 17.44
CA GLU A 69 10.16 1.84 16.54
C GLU A 69 10.01 2.22 15.05
N GLY A 70 9.29 3.29 14.72
CA GLY A 70 9.07 3.72 13.34
C GLY A 70 8.11 2.82 12.55
N ILE A 71 7.21 2.11 13.24
CA ILE A 71 6.22 1.21 12.63
C ILE A 71 4.87 1.91 12.44
N VAL A 72 4.53 2.84 13.33
CA VAL A 72 3.28 3.63 13.31
C VAL A 72 3.64 5.11 13.23
N GLU A 73 3.05 5.86 12.30
CA GLU A 73 3.23 7.32 12.22
C GLU A 73 2.20 8.07 13.08
N ARG A 74 0.98 7.54 13.22
CA ARG A 74 -0.13 8.21 13.89
C ARG A 74 -1.03 7.23 14.65
N TYR A 75 -1.59 7.68 15.77
CA TYR A 75 -2.63 6.97 16.50
C TYR A 75 -3.83 7.88 16.78
N ASN A 76 -5.03 7.42 16.42
CA ASN A 76 -6.29 8.06 16.74
C ASN A 76 -6.91 7.39 17.97
N GLN A 77 -6.77 8.04 19.12
CA GLN A 77 -7.24 7.51 20.41
C GLN A 77 -8.76 7.30 20.46
N LYS A 78 -9.55 8.17 19.82
CA LYS A 78 -11.02 8.07 19.84
C LYS A 78 -11.52 6.84 19.09
N LEU A 79 -10.85 6.47 18.00
CA LEU A 79 -11.26 5.37 17.14
C LEU A 79 -10.46 4.08 17.37
N GLY A 80 -9.37 4.13 18.14
CA GLY A 80 -8.46 3.00 18.32
C GLY A 80 -7.77 2.59 17.02
N ILE A 81 -7.49 3.56 16.13
CA ILE A 81 -6.90 3.32 14.81
C ILE A 81 -5.44 3.78 14.82
N PHE A 82 -4.57 2.90 14.34
CA PHE A 82 -3.16 3.19 14.11
C PHE A 82 -2.95 3.41 12.61
N THR A 83 -2.02 4.27 12.22
CA THR A 83 -1.61 4.44 10.82
C THR A 83 -0.18 3.94 10.71
N LEU A 84 0.05 2.94 9.85
CA LEU A 84 1.40 2.43 9.60
C LEU A 84 2.30 3.53 9.05
N GLN A 85 3.58 3.47 9.42
CA GLN A 85 4.58 4.42 8.98
C GLN A 85 4.72 4.41 7.46
N ARG A 86 4.74 5.61 6.88
CA ARG A 86 5.19 5.83 5.52
C ARG A 86 6.59 6.44 5.50
N MET A 87 7.34 6.07 4.48
CA MET A 87 8.62 6.66 4.14
C MET A 87 8.44 8.09 3.62
N SER A 88 9.53 8.83 3.47
CA SER A 88 9.51 10.21 2.94
C SER A 88 8.94 10.32 1.52
N ASN A 89 8.94 9.23 0.75
CA ASN A 89 8.33 9.13 -0.57
C ASN A 89 6.89 8.58 -0.55
N ASN A 90 6.23 8.59 0.62
CA ASN A 90 4.90 8.03 0.89
C ASN A 90 4.76 6.51 0.80
N ASP A 91 5.81 5.75 0.49
CA ASP A 91 5.73 4.29 0.49
C ASP A 91 5.46 3.76 1.91
N CYS A 92 4.55 2.81 2.04
CA CYS A 92 4.38 2.03 3.26
C CYS A 92 5.71 1.36 3.64
N LEU A 93 6.02 1.30 4.93
CA LEU A 93 7.20 0.63 5.49
C LEU A 93 7.43 -0.80 4.94
N TYR A 94 6.36 -1.51 4.61
CA TYR A 94 6.39 -2.89 4.11
C TYR A 94 6.39 -3.01 2.59
N LEU A 95 6.65 -1.94 1.84
CA LEU A 95 6.76 -1.99 0.40
C LEU A 95 8.21 -2.18 -0.02
N ASP A 96 8.51 -3.28 -0.71
CA ASP A 96 9.86 -3.50 -1.22
C ASP A 96 10.20 -2.47 -2.31
N ARG A 97 11.35 -1.81 -2.15
CA ARG A 97 11.73 -0.67 -3.01
C ARG A 97 12.05 -1.06 -4.44
N LYS A 98 12.44 -2.32 -4.69
CA LYS A 98 12.85 -2.81 -6.01
C LYS A 98 11.68 -3.47 -6.74
N SER A 99 11.11 -4.52 -6.15
CA SER A 99 10.03 -5.30 -6.74
C SER A 99 8.69 -4.57 -6.73
N ARG A 100 8.53 -3.56 -5.86
CA ARG A 100 7.25 -2.89 -5.58
C ARG A 100 6.18 -3.87 -5.10
N LEU A 101 6.57 -4.94 -4.42
CA LEU A 101 5.67 -5.89 -3.80
C LEU A 101 5.66 -5.71 -2.28
N CYS A 102 4.51 -5.96 -1.66
CA CYS A 102 4.41 -5.91 -0.21
C CYS A 102 5.17 -7.09 0.40
N THR A 103 6.09 -6.82 1.33
CA THR A 103 6.94 -7.82 1.98
C THR A 103 6.17 -8.71 2.96
N ILE A 104 5.00 -8.25 3.43
CA ILE A 104 4.10 -8.99 4.35
C ILE A 104 2.82 -9.44 3.63
N TYR A 105 2.89 -9.81 2.35
CA TYR A 105 1.70 -10.01 1.50
C TYR A 105 0.61 -10.91 2.11
N GLU A 106 1.01 -12.02 2.74
CA GLU A 106 0.11 -12.97 3.40
C GLU A 106 -0.47 -12.43 4.71
N GLN A 107 0.28 -11.58 5.41
CA GLN A 107 -0.07 -11.05 6.74
C GLN A 107 -0.72 -9.67 6.68
N ARG A 108 -0.75 -9.01 5.51
CA ARG A 108 -1.32 -7.67 5.23
C ARG A 108 -2.52 -7.30 6.11
N PRO A 109 -2.64 -6.07 6.61
CA PRO A 109 -3.81 -5.69 7.41
C PRO A 109 -5.12 -5.78 6.60
N ASP A 110 -6.26 -5.82 7.29
CA ASP A 110 -7.59 -5.87 6.65
C ASP A 110 -7.79 -4.72 5.65
N THR A 111 -7.25 -3.53 5.93
CA THR A 111 -7.25 -2.37 5.02
C THR A 111 -6.65 -2.70 3.66
N CYS A 112 -5.52 -3.40 3.64
CA CYS A 112 -4.84 -3.79 2.41
C CYS A 112 -5.50 -4.99 1.73
N ARG A 113 -5.99 -5.98 2.49
CA ARG A 113 -6.65 -7.17 1.93
C ARG A 113 -7.98 -6.84 1.26
N ASN A 114 -8.72 -5.89 1.83
CA ASN A 114 -10.05 -5.54 1.35
C ASN A 114 -10.03 -4.32 0.41
N HIS A 115 -8.89 -3.68 0.19
CA HIS A 115 -8.78 -2.64 -0.83
C HIS A 115 -9.06 -3.22 -2.23
N PRO A 116 -9.84 -2.56 -3.09
CA PRO A 116 -10.47 -1.24 -2.92
C PRO A 116 -11.93 -1.27 -2.46
N LYS A 117 -12.46 -2.40 -1.94
CA LYS A 117 -13.82 -2.44 -1.35
C LYS A 117 -13.93 -1.47 -0.17
N ILE A 118 -12.81 -1.23 0.53
CA ILE A 118 -12.66 -0.20 1.55
C ILE A 118 -11.56 0.79 1.16
N GLY A 119 -11.70 2.03 1.62
CA GLY A 119 -10.76 3.12 1.37
C GLY A 119 -11.48 4.46 1.10
N PRO A 120 -10.73 5.49 0.66
CA PRO A 120 -11.27 6.83 0.41
C PRO A 120 -12.39 6.87 -0.63
N ARG A 121 -12.33 5.98 -1.63
CA ARG A 121 -13.36 5.82 -2.67
C ARG A 121 -13.67 4.33 -2.88
N PRO A 122 -14.62 3.75 -2.14
CA PRO A 122 -14.97 2.34 -2.25
C PRO A 122 -15.29 1.90 -3.68
N GLY A 123 -14.67 0.80 -4.12
CA GLY A 123 -14.82 0.24 -5.47
C GLY A 123 -13.90 0.88 -6.54
N TYR A 124 -13.11 1.89 -6.18
CA TYR A 124 -12.19 2.58 -7.09
C TYR A 124 -10.75 2.46 -6.59
N CYS A 125 -9.82 2.34 -7.53
CA CYS A 125 -8.40 2.14 -7.27
C CYS A 125 -7.60 3.36 -7.72
N ALA A 126 -6.64 3.77 -6.89
CA ALA A 126 -5.65 4.80 -7.20
C ALA A 126 -4.59 4.27 -8.19
N TYR A 127 -5.01 3.56 -9.24
CA TYR A 127 -4.13 2.83 -10.14
C TYR A 127 -3.11 3.76 -10.80
N VAL A 128 -1.83 3.41 -10.68
CA VAL A 128 -0.75 4.04 -11.44
C VAL A 128 0.00 2.94 -12.21
N PRO A 129 0.08 3.02 -13.55
CA PRO A 129 0.71 1.99 -14.37
C PRO A 129 2.23 1.96 -14.14
N LYS A 130 2.83 0.77 -14.22
CA LYS A 130 4.29 0.63 -14.34
C LYS A 130 4.73 1.25 -15.65
N THR A 131 5.80 2.05 -15.62
CA THR A 131 6.45 2.50 -16.85
C THR A 131 6.97 1.25 -17.58
N PRO A 132 6.57 1.02 -18.85
CA PRO A 132 7.11 -0.10 -19.61
C PRO A 132 8.63 0.08 -19.76
N GLU A 133 9.41 -0.94 -19.40
CA GLU A 133 10.83 -0.96 -19.69
C GLU A 133 11.02 -0.83 -21.21
N ARG A 134 11.72 0.23 -21.63
CA ARG A 134 12.15 0.35 -23.02
C ARG A 134 13.22 -0.70 -23.23
N LYS A 135 12.94 -1.76 -24.00
CA LYS A 135 13.99 -2.66 -24.47
C LYS A 135 15.01 -1.84 -25.27
N PRO A 136 16.32 -1.99 -25.03
CA PRO A 136 17.31 -1.36 -25.88
C PRO A 136 17.07 -1.84 -27.33
N VAL A 137 17.07 -0.90 -28.26
CA VAL A 137 16.99 -1.23 -29.69
C VAL A 137 18.31 -1.89 -30.04
N ASP A 138 18.26 -3.18 -30.40
CA ASP A 138 19.41 -3.92 -30.89
C ASP A 138 19.84 -3.31 -32.23
N ASN A 139 20.91 -2.52 -32.22
CA ASN A 139 21.41 -1.79 -33.39
C ASN A 139 22.50 -2.58 -34.13
N THR A 140 22.63 -3.89 -33.89
CA THR A 140 23.73 -4.72 -34.39
C THR A 140 23.54 -5.23 -35.84
N LEU A 141 22.60 -4.65 -36.61
CA LEU A 141 22.27 -5.09 -37.99
C LEU A 141 22.70 -4.13 -39.11
N TYR A 142 23.49 -3.09 -38.83
CA TYR A 142 24.00 -2.17 -39.86
C TYR A 142 25.52 -1.97 -39.78
N ILE A 143 26.27 -3.08 -39.81
CA ILE A 143 27.68 -3.06 -40.20
C ILE A 143 27.83 -4.13 -41.28
N PHE A 144 27.55 -3.74 -42.52
CA PHE A 144 28.00 -4.42 -43.75
C PHE A 144 28.98 -3.48 -44.45
#